data_AF-A0AAD9Z6A2-F1
#
_entry.id   AF-A0AAD9Z6A2-F1
#
_cell.length_a   1.000
_cell.length_b   1.000
_cell.length_c   1.000
_cell.angle_alpha   90.00
_cell.angle_beta   90.00
_cell.angle_gamma   90.00
#
_symmetry.space_group_name_H-M   'P 1'
#
loop_
_entity.id
_entity.type
_entity.pdbx_description
1 polymer ?
#
loop_
_entity_poly.entity_id
_entity_poly.type
_entity_poly.pdbx_seq_one_letter_code
_entity_poly.pdbx_strand_id
1 'polypeptide(L)'
;MLCSNRPEGFGPRSQLYSHILTSCFLDTILVPLCTWLYVLATVVLTALGSRSSARGGRSSSKIFDSSRATDDGEIDGFSGRVQSRQHGKIHAAFSILYYLLLIAQTLMCVLEIVRLALAHLGIGLLPFTFVTLFIAAAMRFTRGVKGRVLGWRWANLAVFIALAITNGVKIAEEDKEGINQRKGSKYPESDEIIDVSVMIGVYAALGLLETMNFCLCKALCTVRCMSVFLGNRALTYETGNLKPLLE
;
A
#
# COMPACT_ATOMS: atom_id res chain seq x y z
N MET A 1 -7.27 -32.46 -2.01
CA MET A 1 -8.37 -31.96 -1.14
C MET A 1 -7.93 -30.63 -0.57
N LEU A 2 -8.75 -29.57 -0.66
CA LEU A 2 -8.34 -28.21 -0.22
C LEU A 2 -8.04 -28.13 1.28
N CYS A 3 -8.75 -28.91 2.08
CA CYS A 3 -8.51 -29.12 3.50
C CYS A 3 -8.66 -30.62 3.77
N SER A 4 -7.56 -31.30 4.10
CA SER A 4 -7.56 -32.73 4.44
C SER A 4 -7.09 -32.86 5.88
N ASN A 5 -7.64 -33.83 6.64
CA ASN A 5 -7.23 -34.13 8.02
C ASN A 5 -7.43 -33.00 9.04
N ARG A 6 -8.36 -32.08 8.78
CA ARG A 6 -8.75 -31.02 9.72
C ARG A 6 -9.97 -31.49 10.55
N PRO A 7 -9.89 -31.53 11.91
CA PRO A 7 -10.99 -32.01 12.76
C PRO A 7 -12.27 -31.17 12.66
N GLU A 8 -12.17 -29.91 12.25
CA GLU A 8 -13.28 -28.96 12.14
C GLU A 8 -14.17 -29.18 10.89
N GLY A 9 -13.71 -29.96 9.89
CA GLY A 9 -14.44 -30.23 8.65
C GLY A 9 -14.43 -29.07 7.64
N PHE A 10 -15.20 -29.21 6.54
CA PHE A 10 -15.38 -28.17 5.52
C PHE A 10 -16.74 -27.49 5.70
N GLY A 11 -16.76 -26.24 6.15
CA GLY A 11 -18.00 -25.47 6.29
C GLY A 11 -17.81 -24.13 7.02
N PRO A 12 -18.80 -23.22 6.96
CA PRO A 12 -18.75 -21.94 7.67
C PRO A 12 -18.85 -22.07 9.19
N ARG A 13 -19.16 -23.27 9.70
CA ARG A 13 -19.26 -23.59 11.12
C ARG A 13 -18.50 -24.88 11.41
N SER A 14 -17.72 -24.87 12.48
CA SER A 14 -17.08 -26.09 12.98
C SER A 14 -18.13 -27.10 13.44
N GLN A 15 -17.89 -28.38 13.15
CA GLN A 15 -18.71 -29.47 13.68
C GLN A 15 -18.57 -29.63 15.21
N LEU A 16 -17.51 -29.07 15.78
CA LEU A 16 -17.20 -29.12 17.22
C LEU A 16 -17.81 -27.95 17.99
N TYR A 17 -17.88 -26.77 17.36
CA TYR A 17 -18.47 -25.56 17.94
C TYR A 17 -19.27 -24.78 16.90
N SER A 18 -20.58 -24.68 17.11
CA SER A 18 -21.53 -24.07 16.16
C SER A 18 -21.33 -22.57 15.90
N HIS A 19 -20.57 -21.89 16.75
CA HIS A 19 -20.33 -20.44 16.69
C HIS A 19 -18.95 -20.03 16.16
N ILE A 20 -18.07 -20.99 15.86
CA ILE A 20 -16.68 -20.73 15.43
C ILE A 20 -16.55 -21.04 13.93
N LEU A 21 -15.94 -20.12 13.18
CA LEU A 21 -15.60 -20.34 11.77
C LEU A 21 -14.46 -21.35 11.64
N THR A 22 -14.56 -22.28 10.70
CA THR A 22 -13.44 -23.20 10.42
C THR A 22 -12.27 -22.45 9.81
N SER A 23 -11.04 -22.71 10.26
CA SER A 23 -9.84 -22.12 9.67
C SER A 23 -9.72 -22.44 8.17
N CYS A 24 -10.20 -23.62 7.76
CA CYS A 24 -10.33 -23.99 6.35
C CYS A 24 -11.23 -23.02 5.55
N PHE A 25 -12.37 -22.60 6.10
CA PHE A 25 -13.26 -21.63 5.47
C PHE A 25 -12.60 -20.26 5.36
N LEU A 26 -11.85 -19.83 6.38
CA LEU A 26 -11.09 -18.58 6.35
C LEU A 26 -10.04 -18.59 5.22
N ASP A 27 -9.24 -19.65 5.14
CA ASP A 27 -8.15 -19.78 4.15
C ASP A 27 -8.66 -20.01 2.71
N THR A 28 -9.87 -20.57 2.56
CA THR A 28 -10.44 -20.91 1.24
C THR A 28 -11.39 -19.84 0.69
N ILE A 29 -12.12 -19.15 1.57
CA ILE A 29 -13.18 -18.21 1.16
C ILE A 29 -12.84 -16.79 1.58
N LEU A 30 -12.55 -16.55 2.86
CA LEU A 30 -12.42 -15.17 3.36
C LEU A 30 -11.15 -14.48 2.84
N VAL A 31 -9.99 -15.12 2.95
CA VAL A 31 -8.71 -14.57 2.48
C VAL A 31 -8.71 -14.35 0.96
N PRO A 32 -9.16 -15.31 0.14
CA PRO A 32 -9.24 -15.10 -1.31
C PRO A 32 -10.27 -14.02 -1.69
N LEU A 33 -11.38 -13.90 -0.97
CA LEU A 33 -12.39 -12.86 -1.22
C LEU A 33 -11.79 -11.45 -1.10
N CYS A 34 -10.96 -11.20 -0.08
CA CYS A 34 -10.23 -9.93 0.02
C CYS A 34 -9.36 -9.68 -1.22
N THR A 35 -8.68 -10.71 -1.71
CA THR A 35 -7.85 -10.63 -2.93
C THR A 35 -8.69 -10.37 -4.17
N TRP A 36 -9.81 -11.08 -4.35
CA TRP A 36 -10.72 -10.87 -5.48
C TRP A 36 -11.30 -9.46 -5.51
N LEU A 37 -11.75 -8.95 -4.36
CA LEU A 37 -12.22 -7.57 -4.24
C LEU A 37 -11.14 -6.57 -4.61
N TYR A 38 -9.89 -6.81 -4.19
CA TYR A 38 -8.76 -5.97 -4.54
C TYR A 38 -8.41 -6.02 -6.03
N VAL A 39 -8.41 -7.21 -6.65
CA VAL A 39 -8.23 -7.37 -8.10
C VAL A 39 -9.32 -6.63 -8.86
N LEU A 40 -10.59 -6.79 -8.49
CA LEU A 40 -11.70 -6.08 -9.11
C LEU A 40 -11.57 -4.56 -8.95
N ALA A 41 -11.27 -4.10 -7.73
CA ALA A 41 -11.05 -2.68 -7.47
C ALA A 41 -9.91 -2.10 -8.32
N THR A 42 -8.79 -2.81 -8.44
CA THR A 42 -7.65 -2.35 -9.25
C THR A 42 -7.96 -2.34 -10.75
N VAL A 43 -8.70 -3.32 -11.27
CA VAL A 43 -9.19 -3.31 -12.66
C VAL A 43 -10.15 -2.14 -12.91
N VAL A 44 -11.09 -1.88 -12.01
CA VAL A 44 -12.03 -0.75 -12.12
C VAL A 44 -11.29 0.58 -12.08
N LEU A 45 -10.38 0.77 -11.12
CA LEU A 45 -9.61 2.00 -10.97
C LEU A 45 -8.71 2.28 -12.19
N THR A 46 -8.08 1.25 -12.76
CA THR A 46 -7.28 1.39 -13.98
C THR A 46 -8.15 1.69 -15.21
N ALA A 47 -9.31 1.04 -15.34
CA ALA A 47 -10.26 1.32 -16.41
C ALA A 47 -10.80 2.78 -16.34
N LEU A 48 -11.17 3.25 -15.15
CA LEU A 48 -11.63 4.63 -14.95
C LEU A 48 -10.53 5.67 -15.24
N GLY A 49 -9.29 5.42 -14.81
CA GLY A 49 -8.15 6.29 -15.09
C GLY A 49 -7.77 6.36 -16.57
N SER A 50 -8.01 5.28 -17.34
CA SER A 50 -7.79 5.29 -18.79
C SER A 50 -8.82 6.14 -19.54
N ARG A 51 -10.08 6.12 -19.10
CA ARG A 51 -11.20 6.86 -19.72
C ARG A 51 -11.09 8.37 -19.48
N SER A 52 -10.65 8.79 -18.31
CA SER A 52 -10.46 10.22 -17.99
C SER A 52 -9.37 10.85 -18.86
N SER A 53 -8.25 10.13 -19.08
CA SER A 53 -7.16 10.60 -19.94
C SER A 53 -7.56 10.72 -21.41
N ALA A 54 -8.48 9.87 -21.89
CA ALA A 54 -8.98 9.94 -23.27
C ALA A 54 -9.93 11.13 -23.51
N ARG A 55 -10.67 11.56 -22.47
CA ARG A 55 -11.57 12.74 -22.56
C ARG A 55 -10.85 14.08 -22.43
N GLY A 56 -9.65 14.12 -21.82
CA GLY A 56 -8.87 15.35 -21.64
C GLY A 56 -8.03 15.79 -22.85
N GLY A 57 -7.97 15.00 -23.94
CA GLY A 57 -7.11 15.25 -25.10
C GLY A 57 -7.60 16.31 -26.10
N ARG A 58 -8.61 17.12 -25.76
CA ARG A 58 -9.24 18.07 -26.70
C ARG A 58 -9.40 19.47 -26.13
N SER A 59 -8.42 20.01 -25.41
CA SER A 59 -8.34 21.47 -25.24
C SER A 59 -6.96 21.93 -24.77
N SER A 60 -6.33 22.77 -25.59
CA SER A 60 -5.32 23.79 -25.26
C SER A 60 -4.01 23.69 -26.04
N SER A 61 -4.11 23.72 -27.36
CA SER A 61 -3.13 24.46 -28.17
C SER A 61 -3.31 25.96 -27.89
N LYS A 62 -2.60 26.49 -26.89
CA LYS A 62 -2.31 27.91 -26.80
C LYS A 62 -0.81 28.06 -26.69
N ILE A 63 -0.20 28.21 -27.87
CA ILE A 63 0.75 29.26 -28.20
C ILE A 63 1.46 29.81 -26.95
N PHE A 64 2.61 29.24 -26.64
CA PHE A 64 3.62 29.98 -25.89
C PHE A 64 4.75 30.26 -26.87
N ASP A 65 4.68 31.43 -27.48
CA ASP A 65 5.77 32.00 -28.24
C ASP A 65 6.99 32.09 -27.33
N SER A 66 7.99 31.24 -27.60
CA SER A 66 9.31 31.36 -27.02
C SER A 66 10.10 32.34 -27.89
N SER A 67 9.90 33.64 -27.64
CA SER A 67 10.78 34.71 -28.13
C SER A 67 11.73 35.15 -27.02
N ARG A 68 13.02 35.00 -27.32
CA ARG A 68 14.24 35.59 -26.75
C ARG A 68 14.10 36.68 -25.66
N ALA A 69 14.89 36.49 -24.60
CA ALA A 69 15.75 37.50 -23.98
C ALA A 69 16.98 36.74 -23.41
N THR A 70 18.18 36.86 -23.98
CA THR A 70 19.31 37.68 -23.44
C THR A 70 19.50 37.45 -21.95
N ASP A 71 20.47 36.63 -21.54
CA ASP A 71 21.87 37.00 -21.26
C ASP A 71 22.00 38.14 -20.23
N ASP A 72 22.98 37.99 -19.34
CA ASP A 72 23.38 38.84 -18.21
C ASP A 72 22.79 38.51 -16.82
N GLY A 73 23.68 38.15 -15.88
CA GLY A 73 23.44 38.29 -14.45
C GLY A 73 23.68 37.05 -13.59
N GLU A 74 24.93 36.62 -13.52
CA GLU A 74 25.50 35.95 -12.34
C GLU A 74 25.19 36.79 -11.08
N ILE A 75 24.45 36.24 -10.10
CA ILE A 75 24.60 36.41 -8.63
C ILE A 75 23.53 35.54 -7.91
N ASP A 76 24.00 34.74 -6.96
CA ASP A 76 23.28 34.03 -5.89
C ASP A 76 22.46 32.76 -6.20
N GLY A 77 23.09 31.83 -6.90
CA GLY A 77 22.69 30.43 -6.98
C GLY A 77 23.32 29.53 -5.89
N PHE A 78 22.99 29.68 -4.60
CA PHE A 78 23.48 28.74 -3.56
C PHE A 78 22.45 28.20 -2.57
N SER A 79 21.32 28.87 -2.31
CA SER A 79 20.43 28.47 -1.19
C SER A 79 19.32 27.46 -1.54
N GLY A 80 19.05 27.19 -2.83
CA GLY A 80 17.93 26.34 -3.25
C GLY A 80 18.22 24.84 -3.46
N ARG A 81 19.50 24.42 -3.54
CA ARG A 81 19.85 23.02 -3.93
C ARG A 81 20.04 22.07 -2.76
N VAL A 82 20.31 22.57 -1.56
CA VAL A 82 20.59 21.70 -0.39
C VAL A 82 19.32 21.05 0.14
N GLN A 83 18.19 21.77 0.14
CA GLN A 83 16.93 21.24 0.68
C GLN A 83 16.30 20.17 -0.23
N SER A 84 16.51 20.21 -1.55
CA SER A 84 16.01 19.18 -2.47
C SER A 84 16.74 17.83 -2.35
N ARG A 85 17.98 17.80 -1.85
CA ARG A 85 18.81 16.57 -1.78
C ARG A 85 18.48 15.68 -0.58
N GLN A 86 18.08 16.25 0.56
CA GLN A 86 17.78 15.46 1.78
C GLN A 86 16.43 14.74 1.69
N HIS A 87 15.42 15.36 1.09
CA HIS A 87 14.08 14.77 0.96
C HIS A 87 14.04 13.55 0.04
N GLY A 88 14.91 13.48 -0.96
CA GLY A 88 15.08 12.30 -1.80
C GLY A 88 15.55 11.07 -1.01
N LYS A 89 16.41 11.27 0.00
CA LYS A 89 16.95 10.16 0.82
C LYS A 89 15.90 9.54 1.72
N ILE A 90 15.06 10.36 2.36
CA ILE A 90 13.98 9.88 3.24
C ILE A 90 12.93 9.10 2.44
N HIS A 91 12.49 9.63 1.30
CA HIS A 91 11.57 8.92 0.41
C HIS A 91 12.16 7.61 -0.15
N ALA A 92 13.46 7.60 -0.46
CA ALA A 92 14.17 6.39 -0.86
C ALA A 92 14.21 5.35 0.27
N ALA A 93 14.55 5.77 1.50
CA ALA A 93 14.58 4.90 2.67
C ALA A 93 13.21 4.25 2.94
N PHE A 94 12.12 5.04 2.94
CA PHE A 94 10.76 4.51 3.10
C PHE A 94 10.36 3.56 1.97
N SER A 95 10.85 3.79 0.75
CA SER A 95 10.59 2.89 -0.38
C SER A 95 11.35 1.58 -0.23
N ILE A 96 12.62 1.61 0.17
CA ILE A 96 13.43 0.42 0.44
C ILE A 96 12.78 -0.41 1.55
N LEU A 97 12.42 0.23 2.68
CA LEU A 97 11.76 -0.43 3.80
C LEU A 97 10.43 -1.08 3.39
N TYR A 98 9.64 -0.42 2.54
CA TYR A 98 8.39 -0.96 2.03
C TYR A 98 8.61 -2.26 1.23
N TYR A 99 9.57 -2.29 0.30
CA TYR A 99 9.84 -3.51 -0.48
C TYR A 99 10.46 -4.62 0.37
N LEU A 100 11.30 -4.28 1.37
CA LEU A 100 11.81 -5.25 2.32
C LEU A 100 10.70 -5.91 3.13
N LEU A 101 9.72 -5.14 3.61
CA LEU A 101 8.55 -5.68 4.31
C LEU A 101 7.67 -6.53 3.38
N LEU A 102 7.54 -6.16 2.11
CA LEU A 102 6.79 -6.94 1.12
C LEU A 102 7.46 -8.29 0.83
N ILE A 103 8.80 -8.30 0.71
CA ILE A 103 9.58 -9.55 0.59
C ILE A 103 9.44 -10.38 1.88
N ALA A 104 9.58 -9.77 3.05
CA ALA A 104 9.41 -10.45 4.33
C ALA A 104 8.01 -11.08 4.45
N GLN A 105 6.96 -10.36 4.08
CA GLN A 105 5.59 -10.89 4.02
C GLN A 105 5.48 -12.08 3.09
N THR A 106 6.10 -12.00 1.91
CA THR A 106 6.11 -13.09 0.93
C THR A 106 6.79 -14.33 1.51
N LEU A 107 7.95 -14.16 2.18
CA LEU A 107 8.67 -15.25 2.84
C LEU A 107 7.86 -15.85 3.99
N MET A 108 7.17 -15.04 4.79
CA MET A 108 6.29 -15.52 5.85
C MET A 108 5.13 -16.36 5.29
N CYS A 109 4.49 -15.92 4.21
CA CYS A 109 3.45 -16.72 3.53
C CYS A 109 4.01 -18.06 3.01
N VAL A 110 5.23 -18.07 2.47
CA VAL A 110 5.88 -19.32 2.05
C VAL A 110 6.14 -20.25 3.24
N LEU A 111 6.63 -19.72 4.37
CA LEU A 111 6.87 -20.50 5.58
C LEU A 111 5.58 -21.13 6.11
N GLU A 112 4.48 -20.39 6.18
CA GLU A 112 3.17 -20.92 6.59
C GLU A 112 2.72 -22.05 5.66
N ILE A 113 2.79 -21.85 4.33
CA ILE A 113 2.42 -22.88 3.34
C ILE A 113 3.27 -24.15 3.51
N VAL A 114 4.59 -24.00 3.69
CA VAL A 114 5.49 -25.14 3.86
C VAL A 114 5.18 -25.88 5.17
N ARG A 115 4.93 -25.16 6.27
CA ARG A 115 4.59 -25.77 7.56
C ARG A 115 3.24 -26.48 7.53
N LEU A 116 2.22 -25.88 6.91
CA LEU A 116 0.91 -26.51 6.67
C LEU A 116 1.01 -27.75 5.78
N ALA A 117 1.86 -27.69 4.73
CA ALA A 117 2.10 -28.82 3.84
C ALA A 117 2.78 -29.99 4.57
N LEU A 118 3.77 -29.72 5.42
CA LEU A 118 4.45 -30.73 6.25
C LEU A 118 3.52 -31.37 7.30
N ALA A 119 2.49 -30.64 7.75
CA ALA A 119 1.46 -31.15 8.65
C ALA A 119 0.32 -31.88 7.92
N HIS A 120 0.34 -31.95 6.58
CA HIS A 120 -0.72 -32.53 5.75
C HIS A 120 -2.13 -31.93 5.96
N LEU A 121 -2.21 -30.67 6.43
CA LEU A 121 -3.47 -30.00 6.81
C LEU A 121 -4.24 -29.37 5.62
N GLY A 122 -3.73 -29.52 4.40
CA GLY A 122 -4.23 -28.84 3.21
C GLY A 122 -3.77 -27.37 3.16
N ILE A 123 -3.52 -26.89 1.94
CA ILE A 123 -2.93 -25.57 1.69
C ILE A 123 -4.02 -24.50 1.43
N GLY A 124 -5.29 -24.92 1.28
CA GLY A 124 -6.41 -24.03 0.96
C GLY A 124 -6.17 -23.21 -0.32
N LEU A 125 -6.66 -21.96 -0.34
CA LEU A 125 -6.34 -20.95 -1.35
C LEU A 125 -5.34 -19.90 -0.84
N LEU A 126 -4.62 -20.20 0.23
CA LEU A 126 -3.59 -19.33 0.80
C LEU A 126 -2.56 -18.79 -0.22
N PRO A 127 -2.06 -19.56 -1.21
CA PRO A 127 -1.15 -19.02 -2.23
C PRO A 127 -1.76 -17.93 -3.13
N PHE A 128 -3.08 -17.75 -3.11
CA PHE A 128 -3.71 -16.65 -3.85
C PHE A 128 -3.34 -15.28 -3.26
N THR A 129 -2.92 -15.21 -1.99
CA THR A 129 -2.43 -13.97 -1.35
C THR A 129 -1.21 -13.38 -2.07
N PHE A 130 -0.40 -14.19 -2.74
CA PHE A 130 0.72 -13.69 -3.54
C PHE A 130 0.26 -12.73 -4.64
N VAL A 131 -0.91 -12.97 -5.23
CA VAL A 131 -1.47 -12.09 -6.26
C VAL A 131 -1.70 -10.68 -5.71
N THR A 132 -2.22 -10.57 -4.48
CA THR A 132 -2.38 -9.27 -3.81
C THR A 132 -1.04 -8.58 -3.61
N LEU A 133 -0.03 -9.30 -3.12
CA LEU A 133 1.32 -8.74 -2.89
C LEU A 133 1.97 -8.26 -4.19
N PHE A 134 1.86 -9.04 -5.27
CA PHE A 134 2.38 -8.67 -6.59
C PHE A 134 1.67 -7.44 -7.15
N ILE A 135 0.34 -7.38 -7.08
CA ILE A 135 -0.42 -6.21 -7.56
C ILE A 135 -0.09 -4.98 -6.73
N ALA A 136 -0.01 -5.11 -5.40
CA ALA A 136 0.37 -4.00 -4.52
C ALA A 136 1.78 -3.48 -4.82
N ALA A 137 2.75 -4.39 -5.02
CA ALA A 137 4.12 -4.08 -5.43
C ALA A 137 4.14 -3.38 -6.80
N ALA A 138 3.43 -3.92 -7.80
CA ALA A 138 3.35 -3.34 -9.14
C ALA A 138 2.69 -1.95 -9.14
N MET A 139 1.61 -1.76 -8.39
CA MET A 139 0.96 -0.46 -8.22
C MET A 139 1.91 0.54 -7.54
N ARG A 140 2.67 0.10 -6.54
CA ARG A 140 3.66 0.95 -5.87
C ARG A 140 4.83 1.32 -6.80
N PHE A 141 5.39 0.34 -7.50
CA PHE A 141 6.51 0.50 -8.43
C PHE A 141 6.16 1.46 -9.57
N THR A 142 4.97 1.32 -10.15
CA THR A 142 4.49 2.17 -11.24
C THR A 142 3.95 3.53 -10.75
N ARG A 143 3.91 3.77 -9.43
CA ARG A 143 3.21 4.88 -8.78
C ARG A 143 1.75 5.01 -9.27
N GLY A 144 1.07 3.87 -9.40
CA GLY A 144 -0.27 3.73 -9.97
C GLY A 144 -0.34 3.94 -11.49
N VAL A 145 0.76 3.71 -12.21
CA VAL A 145 0.95 3.93 -13.66
C VAL A 145 1.03 5.43 -14.06
N LYS A 146 2.04 6.14 -13.55
CA LYS A 146 2.30 7.59 -13.82
C LYS A 146 1.20 8.54 -13.31
N GLY A 147 0.55 8.19 -12.19
CA GLY A 147 -0.43 9.08 -11.53
C GLY A 147 -1.81 9.15 -12.19
N ARG A 148 -2.10 8.31 -13.21
CA ARG A 148 -3.43 8.27 -13.86
C ARG A 148 -4.51 7.65 -12.99
N VAL A 149 -4.14 6.70 -12.14
CA VAL A 149 -5.09 5.99 -11.30
C VAL A 149 -5.29 6.75 -10.00
N LEU A 150 -6.31 7.60 -9.94
CA LEU A 150 -6.66 8.29 -8.69
C LEU A 150 -7.21 7.25 -7.69
N GLY A 151 -6.55 7.07 -6.55
CA GLY A 151 -7.04 6.18 -5.48
C GLY A 151 -6.31 4.84 -5.33
N TRP A 152 -5.28 4.54 -6.13
CA TRP A 152 -4.49 3.30 -6.00
C TRP A 152 -3.92 3.09 -4.58
N ARG A 153 -3.56 4.19 -3.90
CA ARG A 153 -3.03 4.17 -2.53
C ARG A 153 -4.08 3.73 -1.50
N TRP A 154 -5.32 4.20 -1.66
CA TRP A 154 -6.43 3.81 -0.81
C TRP A 154 -6.81 2.36 -1.02
N ALA A 155 -6.76 1.87 -2.26
CA ALA A 155 -6.96 0.45 -2.54
C ALA A 155 -5.88 -0.43 -1.87
N ASN A 156 -4.60 -0.05 -1.95
CA ASN A 156 -3.51 -0.76 -1.25
C ASN A 156 -3.69 -0.73 0.28
N LEU A 157 -4.02 0.43 0.85
CA LEU A 157 -4.25 0.55 2.28
C LEU A 157 -5.44 -0.32 2.73
N ALA A 158 -6.55 -0.26 2.00
CA ALA A 158 -7.75 -1.02 2.31
C ALA A 158 -7.49 -2.53 2.28
N VAL A 159 -6.74 -3.03 1.30
CA VAL A 159 -6.43 -4.47 1.23
C VAL A 159 -5.49 -4.91 2.35
N PHE A 160 -4.50 -4.10 2.73
CA PHE A 160 -3.63 -4.45 3.87
C PHE A 160 -4.39 -4.46 5.19
N ILE A 161 -5.32 -3.52 5.41
CA ILE A 161 -6.21 -3.53 6.58
C ILE A 161 -7.12 -4.76 6.55
N ALA A 162 -7.74 -5.05 5.40
CA ALA A 162 -8.62 -6.20 5.26
C ALA A 162 -7.86 -7.50 5.56
N LEU A 163 -6.66 -7.69 5.00
CA LEU A 163 -5.82 -8.86 5.26
C LEU A 163 -5.36 -8.95 6.71
N ALA A 164 -5.04 -7.82 7.36
CA ALA A 164 -4.71 -7.81 8.78
C ALA A 164 -5.92 -8.25 9.64
N ILE A 165 -7.12 -7.76 9.32
CA ILE A 165 -8.35 -8.13 10.03
C ILE A 165 -8.66 -9.62 9.82
N THR A 166 -8.59 -10.14 8.60
CA THR A 166 -8.90 -11.56 8.34
C THR A 166 -7.92 -12.49 9.05
N ASN A 167 -6.63 -12.14 9.08
CA ASN A 167 -5.64 -12.90 9.85
C ASN A 167 -5.85 -12.76 11.37
N GLY A 168 -6.32 -11.60 11.84
CA GLY A 168 -6.70 -11.42 13.24
C GLY A 168 -7.91 -12.27 13.64
N VAL A 169 -8.90 -12.40 12.75
CA VAL A 169 -10.04 -13.32 12.95
C VAL A 169 -9.55 -14.77 13.03
N LYS A 170 -8.58 -15.17 12.19
CA LYS A 170 -7.98 -16.51 12.24
C LYS A 170 -7.41 -16.83 13.63
N ILE A 171 -6.58 -15.95 14.19
CA ILE A 171 -6.03 -16.14 15.54
C ILE A 171 -7.12 -16.15 16.62
N ALA A 172 -8.10 -15.24 16.52
CA ALA A 172 -9.16 -15.12 17.52
C ALA A 172 -10.11 -16.33 17.53
N GLU A 173 -10.22 -17.05 16.42
CA GLU A 173 -10.97 -18.30 16.35
C GLU A 173 -10.14 -19.49 16.84
N GLU A 174 -8.84 -19.54 16.51
CA GLU A 174 -7.91 -20.56 17.01
C GLU A 174 -7.85 -20.57 18.56
N ASP A 175 -7.75 -19.40 19.21
CA ASP A 175 -7.73 -19.29 20.68
C ASP A 175 -8.99 -19.87 21.36
N LYS A 176 -10.14 -19.89 20.66
CA LYS A 176 -11.40 -20.44 21.17
C LYS A 176 -11.54 -21.95 20.98
N GLU A 177 -10.83 -22.55 20.02
CA GLU A 177 -10.92 -23.99 19.75
C GLU A 177 -10.23 -24.84 20.82
N GLY A 178 -9.42 -24.20 21.66
CA GLY A 178 -8.87 -24.75 22.89
C GLY A 178 -7.63 -25.62 22.65
N ILE A 179 -6.64 -25.41 23.52
CA ILE A 179 -5.23 -25.88 23.52
C ILE A 179 -5.03 -27.42 23.40
N ASN A 180 -6.09 -28.22 23.24
CA ASN A 180 -6.05 -29.67 23.36
C ASN A 180 -6.21 -30.43 22.02
N GLN A 181 -6.52 -29.79 20.89
CA GLN A 181 -6.76 -30.53 19.63
C GLN A 181 -5.49 -30.89 18.84
N ARG A 182 -4.35 -30.23 19.08
CA ARG A 182 -3.07 -30.48 18.34
C ARG A 182 -1.83 -30.73 19.22
N LYS A 183 -2.00 -31.15 20.47
CA LYS A 183 -0.86 -31.54 21.32
C LYS A 183 -0.19 -32.81 20.78
N GLY A 184 0.95 -32.65 20.09
CA GLY A 184 1.78 -33.75 19.59
C GLY A 184 1.95 -33.84 18.07
N SER A 185 1.39 -32.89 17.30
CA SER A 185 1.66 -32.81 15.86
C SER A 185 3.00 -32.10 15.56
N LYS A 186 3.55 -32.31 14.36
CA LYS A 186 4.82 -31.69 13.92
C LYS A 186 4.74 -30.16 13.74
N TYR A 187 3.54 -29.58 13.82
CA TYR A 187 3.31 -28.14 13.78
C TYR A 187 2.33 -27.74 14.90
N PRO A 188 2.82 -27.32 16.07
CA PRO A 188 1.97 -26.94 17.18
C PRO A 188 1.25 -25.62 16.86
N GLU A 189 0.04 -25.48 17.37
CA GLU A 189 -0.82 -24.31 17.20
C GLU A 189 -0.13 -23.00 17.65
N SER A 190 0.76 -23.07 18.64
CA SER A 190 1.58 -21.94 19.07
C SER A 190 2.44 -21.35 17.94
N ASP A 191 2.98 -22.20 17.06
CA ASP A 191 3.86 -21.76 15.98
C ASP A 191 3.04 -21.15 14.83
N GLU A 192 1.83 -21.67 14.58
CA GLU A 192 0.85 -21.11 13.64
C GLU A 192 0.42 -19.70 14.07
N ILE A 193 0.06 -19.52 15.35
CA ILE A 193 -0.33 -18.22 15.91
C ILE A 193 0.81 -17.20 15.78
N ILE A 194 2.07 -17.60 16.04
CA ILE A 194 3.22 -16.70 15.91
C ILE A 194 3.42 -16.29 14.45
N ASP A 195 3.37 -17.24 13.50
CA ASP A 195 3.56 -16.94 12.08
C ASP A 195 2.49 -15.96 11.58
N VAL A 196 1.21 -16.22 11.88
CA VAL A 196 0.08 -15.36 11.49
C VAL A 196 0.16 -13.99 12.18
N SER A 197 0.57 -13.94 13.46
CA SER A 197 0.76 -12.68 14.21
C SER A 197 1.81 -11.79 13.55
N VAL A 198 2.92 -12.37 13.11
CA VAL A 198 3.96 -11.63 12.38
C VAL A 198 3.41 -11.08 11.06
N MET A 199 2.61 -11.85 10.33
CA MET A 199 1.96 -11.36 9.10
C MET A 199 1.04 -10.16 9.36
N ILE A 200 0.23 -10.20 10.42
CA ILE A 200 -0.62 -9.06 10.82
C ILE A 200 0.23 -7.82 11.08
N GLY A 201 1.33 -7.98 11.83
CA GLY A 201 2.26 -6.89 12.13
C GLY A 201 2.88 -6.28 10.87
N VAL A 202 3.27 -7.12 9.91
CA VAL A 202 3.85 -6.67 8.64
C VAL A 202 2.80 -5.99 7.75
N TYR A 203 1.56 -6.50 7.67
CA TYR A 203 0.46 -5.81 6.97
C TYR A 203 0.15 -4.44 7.59
N ALA A 204 0.12 -4.35 8.92
CA ALA A 204 -0.07 -3.09 9.63
C ALA A 204 1.07 -2.11 9.35
N ALA A 205 2.32 -2.57 9.38
CA ALA A 205 3.49 -1.74 9.05
C ALA A 205 3.46 -1.24 7.60
N LEU A 206 3.08 -2.10 6.64
CA LEU A 206 2.88 -1.70 5.24
C LEU A 206 1.78 -0.64 5.09
N GLY A 207 0.67 -0.79 5.82
CA GLY A 207 -0.40 0.20 5.87
C GLY A 207 0.07 1.55 6.44
N LEU A 208 0.80 1.53 7.56
CA LEU A 208 1.38 2.72 8.17
C LEU A 208 2.40 3.41 7.26
N LEU A 209 3.23 2.66 6.55
CA LEU A 209 4.17 3.24 5.59
C LEU A 209 3.44 3.89 4.41
N GLU A 210 2.33 3.31 3.94
CA GLU A 210 1.53 3.88 2.87
C GLU A 210 0.91 5.23 3.30
N THR A 211 0.39 5.31 4.54
CA THR A 211 -0.18 6.54 5.13
C THR A 211 0.88 7.60 5.42
N MET A 212 2.02 7.22 6.01
CA MET A 212 3.13 8.14 6.28
C MET A 212 3.66 8.77 4.99
N ASN A 213 3.87 7.97 3.95
CA ASN A 213 4.28 8.49 2.64
C ASN A 213 3.21 9.40 2.01
N PHE A 214 1.94 9.25 2.37
CA PHE A 214 0.85 10.10 1.87
C PHE A 214 0.85 11.44 2.58
N CYS A 215 0.89 11.43 3.92
CA CYS A 215 0.95 12.62 4.75
C CYS A 215 2.19 13.46 4.44
N LEU A 216 3.37 12.83 4.30
CA LEU A 216 4.62 13.52 3.98
C LEU A 216 4.53 14.23 2.62
N CYS A 217 3.95 13.59 1.61
CA CYS A 217 3.80 14.18 0.28
C CYS A 217 2.81 15.36 0.29
N LYS A 218 1.70 15.25 1.02
CA LYS A 218 0.71 16.33 1.14
C LYS A 218 1.28 17.53 1.90
N ALA A 219 1.95 17.30 3.03
CA ALA A 219 2.59 18.36 3.82
C ALA A 219 3.65 19.12 3.01
N LEU A 220 4.50 18.40 2.26
CA LEU A 220 5.53 19.00 1.42
C LEU A 220 4.94 19.83 0.25
N CYS A 221 3.85 19.38 -0.37
CA CYS A 221 3.16 20.17 -1.40
C CYS A 221 2.56 21.46 -0.83
N THR A 222 1.96 21.41 0.36
CA THR A 222 1.39 22.60 1.01
C THR A 222 2.47 23.64 1.30
N VAL A 223 3.61 23.23 1.86
CA VAL A 223 4.73 24.14 2.18
C VAL A 223 5.32 24.76 0.91
N ARG A 224 5.48 23.98 -0.17
CA ARG A 224 6.03 24.48 -1.44
C ARG A 224 5.07 25.40 -2.20
N CYS A 225 3.76 25.15 -2.16
CA CYS A 225 2.78 26.11 -2.71
C CYS A 225 2.78 27.42 -1.93
N MET A 226 2.89 27.34 -0.60
CA MET A 226 2.90 28.51 0.26
C MET A 226 4.16 29.36 0.07
N SER A 227 5.33 28.74 -0.12
CA SER A 227 6.58 29.48 -0.38
C SER A 227 6.58 30.18 -1.75
N VAL A 228 6.04 29.56 -2.80
CA VAL A 228 5.88 30.20 -4.12
C VAL A 228 4.89 31.38 -4.05
N PHE A 229 3.79 31.21 -3.31
CA PHE A 229 2.79 32.26 -3.15
C PHE A 229 3.33 33.47 -2.36
N LEU A 230 4.17 33.22 -1.35
CA LEU A 230 4.84 34.28 -0.57
C LEU A 230 5.95 34.96 -1.39
N GLY A 231 6.73 34.21 -2.18
CA GLY A 231 7.76 34.77 -3.05
C GLY A 231 7.21 35.72 -4.12
N ASN A 232 6.08 35.37 -4.75
CA ASN A 232 5.45 36.25 -5.75
C ASN A 232 4.86 37.53 -5.14
N ARG A 233 4.44 37.52 -3.87
CA ARG A 233 3.95 38.73 -3.19
C ARG A 233 5.07 39.71 -2.83
N ALA A 234 6.27 39.21 -2.54
CA ALA A 234 7.43 40.06 -2.23
C ALA A 234 7.87 40.89 -3.46
N LEU A 235 7.89 40.27 -4.64
CA LEU A 235 8.28 40.96 -5.89
C LEU A 235 7.28 42.05 -6.31
N THR A 236 5.98 41.87 -6.05
CA THR A 236 4.98 42.90 -6.36
C THR A 236 5.08 44.16 -5.50
N TYR A 237 5.72 44.10 -4.33
CA TYR A 237 5.88 45.26 -3.45
C TYR A 237 7.06 46.16 -3.85
N GLU A 238 8.12 45.60 -4.44
CA GLU A 238 9.28 46.38 -4.91
C GLU A 238 8.98 47.18 -6.18
N THR A 239 8.13 46.68 -7.08
CA THR A 239 7.78 47.40 -8.33
C THR A 239 6.74 48.50 -8.15
N GLY A 240 6.07 48.57 -6.99
CA GLY A 240 4.98 49.51 -6.73
C GLY A 240 5.40 50.89 -6.19
N ASN A 241 6.68 51.08 -5.84
CA ASN A 241 7.13 52.28 -5.11
C ASN A 241 8.17 53.13 -5.87
N LEU A 242 8.35 52.90 -7.18
CA LEU A 242 9.31 53.63 -8.01
C LEU A 242 8.63 54.45 -9.12
N LYS A 243 7.69 55.33 -8.75
CA LYS A 243 7.15 56.46 -9.53
C LYS A 243 6.16 57.21 -8.61
N PRO A 244 6.20 58.55 -8.41
CA PRO A 244 6.84 59.60 -9.21
C PRO A 244 7.72 60.58 -8.39
N LEU A 245 8.93 60.88 -8.85
CA LEU A 245 9.76 62.00 -8.35
C LEU A 245 10.48 62.69 -9.53
N LEU A 246 9.71 62.93 -10.59
CA LEU A 246 10.14 63.67 -11.79
C LEU A 246 8.92 64.42 -12.34
N GLU A 247 8.46 65.41 -11.55
CA GLU A 247 7.80 66.63 -12.02
C GLU A 247 8.28 67.79 -11.14
#